data_AF-A0A6A3IXL8-F1
#
_entry.id   AF-A0A6A3IXL8-F1
#
_cell.length_a   1.000
_cell.length_b   1.000
_cell.length_c   1.000
_cell.angle_alpha   90.00
_cell.angle_beta   90.00
_cell.angle_gamma   90.00
#
_symmetry.space_group_name_H-M   'P 1'
#
loop_
_entity.id
_entity.type
_entity.pdbx_description
1 polymer ?
#
loop_
_entity_poly.entity_id
_entity_poly.type
_entity_poly.pdbx_seq_one_letter_code
_entity_poly.pdbx_strand_id
1 'polypeptide(L)'
;MKDTRRDSEVLTAKTMASSVRDVYPDWLESYIQGKKDTATAYESLLRLLRRFAYRHGFVQRTPSGLNEKLSNLIVIRDEFAQSFKMTYSGFDASEVYNTDETGIYCDGVTRTVA
;
A
#
# COMPACT_ATOMS: atom_id res chain seq x y z
N MET A 1 1.70 -20.45 -8.19
CA MET A 1 2.52 -19.26 -7.86
C MET A 1 2.61 -19.18 -6.35
N LYS A 2 3.80 -19.37 -5.76
CA LYS A 2 3.98 -19.35 -4.29
C LYS A 2 3.78 -17.90 -3.83
N ASP A 3 2.81 -17.67 -2.93
CA ASP A 3 2.45 -16.34 -2.44
C ASP A 3 3.60 -15.75 -1.60
N THR A 4 4.53 -15.11 -2.30
CA THR A 4 5.77 -14.52 -1.78
C THR A 4 5.50 -13.34 -0.85
N ARG A 5 4.26 -12.85 -0.78
CA ARG A 5 3.84 -11.77 0.14
C ARG A 5 3.65 -12.24 1.58
N ARG A 6 3.47 -13.54 1.80
CA ARG A 6 3.36 -14.09 3.18
C ARG A 6 4.70 -14.20 3.87
N ASP A 7 5.76 -14.39 3.11
CA ASP A 7 7.13 -14.51 3.62
C ASP A 7 7.88 -13.16 3.62
N SER A 8 7.27 -12.10 3.07
CA SER A 8 7.88 -10.77 3.07
C SER A 8 7.69 -10.08 4.42
N GLU A 9 8.79 -9.78 5.10
CA GLU A 9 8.78 -8.91 6.29
C GLU A 9 8.17 -7.55 5.96
N VAL A 10 7.41 -7.00 6.92
CA VAL A 10 6.83 -5.67 6.79
C VAL A 10 7.96 -4.65 6.65
N LEU A 11 7.90 -3.84 5.59
CA LEU A 11 8.82 -2.71 5.42
C LEU A 11 8.50 -1.65 6.47
N THR A 12 9.34 -1.57 7.49
CA THR A 12 9.25 -0.61 8.59
C THR A 12 10.53 0.22 8.62
N ALA A 13 10.47 1.40 9.25
CA ALA A 13 11.68 2.20 9.46
C ALA A 13 12.78 1.42 10.20
N LYS A 14 12.40 0.43 11.03
CA LYS A 14 13.34 -0.45 11.73
C LYS A 14 14.00 -1.46 10.79
N THR A 15 13.23 -2.15 9.95
CA THR A 15 13.81 -3.09 8.97
C THR A 15 14.67 -2.36 7.95
N MET A 16 14.27 -1.16 7.52
CA MET A 16 15.10 -0.27 6.71
C MET A 16 16.39 0.15 7.42
N ALA A 17 16.34 0.48 8.72
CA ALA A 17 17.54 0.85 9.48
C ALA A 17 18.53 -0.31 9.60
N SER A 18 18.04 -1.54 9.81
CA SER A 18 18.87 -2.75 9.75
C SER A 18 19.51 -2.90 8.36
N SER A 19 18.76 -2.77 7.27
CA SER A 19 19.32 -2.84 5.92
C SER A 19 20.36 -1.76 5.64
N VAL A 20 20.16 -0.54 6.13
CA VAL A 20 21.15 0.55 6.02
C VAL A 20 22.43 0.19 6.76
N ARG A 21 22.33 -0.36 7.98
CA ARG A 21 23.51 -0.82 8.73
C ARG A 21 24.25 -1.93 8.00
N ASP A 22 23.51 -2.88 7.41
CA ASP A 22 24.09 -4.08 6.82
C ASP A 22 24.70 -3.81 5.42
N VAL A 23 24.13 -2.89 4.65
CA VAL A 23 24.55 -2.59 3.27
C VAL A 23 25.40 -1.32 3.17
N TYR A 24 25.18 -0.33 4.05
CA TYR A 24 25.83 0.99 4.00
C TYR A 24 26.44 1.41 5.35
N PRO A 25 27.35 0.61 5.95
CA PRO A 25 27.92 0.89 7.27
C PRO A 25 28.71 2.21 7.31
N ASP A 26 29.53 2.49 6.30
CA ASP A 26 30.36 3.71 6.25
C ASP A 26 29.52 4.99 6.18
N TRP A 27 28.42 4.93 5.43
CA TRP A 27 27.44 6.02 5.35
C TRP A 27 26.74 6.22 6.69
N LEU A 28 26.36 5.12 7.35
CA LEU A 28 25.71 5.18 8.66
C LEU A 28 26.65 5.76 9.72
N GLU A 29 27.92 5.38 9.72
CA GLU A 29 28.93 5.94 10.63
C GLU A 29 29.08 7.45 10.40
N SER A 30 29.24 7.87 9.14
CA SER A 30 29.31 9.29 8.76
C SER A 30 28.04 10.06 9.14
N TYR A 31 26.87 9.42 9.05
CA TYR A 31 25.59 10.03 9.44
C TYR A 31 25.46 10.24 10.94
N ILE A 32 26.01 9.34 11.76
CA ILE A 32 25.95 9.40 13.22
C ILE A 32 26.98 10.41 13.77
N GLN A 33 28.07 10.68 13.03
CA GLN A 33 29.07 11.67 13.41
C GLN A 33 28.44 13.05 13.68
N GLY A 34 28.83 13.66 14.80
CA GLY A 34 28.33 14.98 15.22
C GLY A 34 26.93 14.99 15.84
N LYS A 35 26.27 13.83 16.00
CA LYS A 35 25.00 13.75 16.74
C LYS A 35 25.26 13.68 18.25
N LYS A 36 24.31 14.23 19.01
CA LYS A 36 24.40 14.40 20.48
C LYS A 36 24.70 13.08 21.22
N ASP A 37 24.00 12.02 20.85
CA ASP A 37 24.11 10.68 21.44
C ASP A 37 23.50 9.64 20.49
N THR A 38 23.81 8.36 20.73
CA THR A 38 23.37 7.24 19.88
C THR A 38 21.86 7.09 19.81
N ALA A 39 21.13 7.38 20.90
CA ALA A 39 19.66 7.26 20.90
C ALA A 39 19.04 8.37 20.04
N THR A 40 19.52 9.61 20.18
CA THR A 40 19.12 10.74 19.32
C THR A 40 19.47 10.47 17.85
N ALA A 41 20.64 9.87 17.58
CA ALA A 41 21.06 9.51 16.24
C ALA A 41 20.12 8.48 15.61
N TYR A 42 19.79 7.42 16.35
CA TYR A 42 18.87 6.38 15.89
C TYR A 42 17.45 6.92 15.64
N GLU A 43 16.89 7.73 16.55
CA GLU A 43 15.57 8.35 16.34
C GLU A 43 15.54 9.28 15.13
N SER A 44 16.63 10.03 14.89
CA SER A 44 16.74 10.87 13.71
C SER A 44 16.82 10.06 12.41
N LEU A 45 17.49 8.90 12.43
CA LEU A 45 17.54 7.98 11.31
C LEU A 45 16.15 7.39 11.01
N LEU A 46 15.42 6.94 12.03
CA LEU A 46 14.06 6.45 11.86
C LEU A 46 13.14 7.51 11.24
N ARG A 47 13.27 8.78 11.64
CA ARG A 47 12.52 9.89 11.03
C ARG A 47 12.90 10.10 9.56
N LEU A 48 14.18 10.02 9.22
CA LEU A 48 14.65 10.11 7.82
C LEU A 48 14.03 8.99 6.97
N LEU A 49 14.07 7.75 7.47
CA LEU A 49 13.55 6.58 6.75
C LEU A 49 12.03 6.62 6.59
N ARG A 50 11.28 7.12 7.59
CA ARG A 50 9.83 7.35 7.47
C ARG A 50 9.52 8.38 6.38
N ARG A 51 10.30 9.47 6.29
CA ARG A 51 10.13 10.50 5.25
C ARG A 51 10.48 9.96 3.86
N PHE A 52 11.54 9.17 3.76
CA PHE A 52 11.89 8.46 2.54
C PHE A 52 10.75 7.53 2.11
N ALA A 53 10.23 6.73 3.04
CA ALA A 53 9.12 5.81 2.80
C ALA A 53 7.91 6.57 2.23
N TYR A 54 7.50 7.64 2.90
CA TYR A 54 6.40 8.49 2.47
C TYR A 54 6.62 9.11 1.07
N ARG A 55 7.80 9.69 0.81
CA ARG A 55 8.13 10.33 -0.47
C ARG A 55 8.07 9.37 -1.65
N HIS A 56 8.46 8.11 -1.43
CA HIS A 56 8.52 7.09 -2.47
C HIS A 56 7.27 6.19 -2.52
N GLY A 57 6.20 6.56 -1.80
CA GLY A 57 4.93 5.83 -1.83
C GLY A 57 4.96 4.47 -1.12
N PHE A 58 5.96 4.24 -0.26
CA PHE A 58 5.97 3.11 0.67
C PHE A 58 4.99 3.42 1.80
N VAL A 59 3.71 3.26 1.51
CA VAL A 59 2.62 3.42 2.48
C VAL A 59 2.30 2.07 3.07
N GLN A 60 2.24 1.98 4.40
CA GLN A 60 1.66 0.83 5.07
C GLN A 60 0.21 0.73 4.60
N ARG A 61 -0.10 -0.24 3.74
CA ARG A 61 -1.49 -0.56 3.44
C ARG A 61 -2.06 -1.12 4.73
N THR A 62 -2.85 -0.33 5.43
CA THR A 62 -3.74 -0.85 6.47
C THR A 62 -4.51 -1.99 5.80
N PRO A 63 -4.47 -3.22 6.33
CA PRO A 63 -5.37 -4.25 5.86
C PRO A 63 -6.78 -3.71 6.11
N SER A 64 -7.44 -3.21 5.08
CA SER A 64 -8.87 -2.97 5.15
C SER A 64 -9.49 -4.34 5.40
N GLY A 65 -10.31 -4.44 6.45
CA GLY A 65 -11.02 -5.69 6.79
C GLY A 65 -11.95 -6.21 5.68
N LEU A 66 -12.06 -5.48 4.57
CA LEU A 66 -12.76 -5.86 3.34
C LEU A 66 -11.89 -6.52 2.28
N ASN A 67 -10.59 -6.70 2.49
CA ASN A 67 -9.75 -7.39 1.51
C ASN A 67 -9.97 -8.90 1.62
N GLU A 68 -11.00 -9.38 0.91
CA GLU A 68 -11.18 -10.80 0.64
C GLU A 68 -9.89 -11.39 0.03
N LYS A 69 -9.63 -12.66 0.34
CA LYS A 69 -8.47 -13.36 -0.24
C LYS A 69 -8.60 -13.32 -1.77
N LEU A 70 -7.51 -12.99 -2.46
CA LEU A 70 -7.47 -12.98 -3.92
C LEU A 70 -7.99 -14.30 -4.52
N SER A 71 -7.71 -15.44 -3.87
CA SER A 71 -8.25 -16.75 -4.26
C SER A 71 -9.78 -16.80 -4.26
N ASN A 72 -10.42 -16.20 -3.25
CA ASN A 72 -11.88 -16.16 -3.14
C ASN A 72 -12.47 -15.25 -4.22
N LEU A 73 -11.86 -14.09 -4.46
CA LEU A 73 -12.29 -13.15 -5.50
C LEU A 73 -12.20 -13.75 -6.90
N ILE A 74 -11.18 -14.58 -7.17
CA ILE A 74 -11.05 -15.29 -8.46
C ILE A 74 -12.19 -16.29 -8.63
N VAL A 75 -12.50 -17.07 -7.60
CA VAL A 75 -13.61 -18.04 -7.64
C VAL A 75 -14.94 -17.31 -7.90
N ILE A 76 -15.24 -16.26 -7.13
CA ILE A 76 -16.47 -15.48 -7.29
C ILE A 76 -16.58 -14.87 -8.69
N ARG A 77 -15.47 -14.33 -9.22
CA ARG A 77 -15.43 -13.78 -10.59
C ARG A 77 -15.76 -14.85 -11.63
N ASP A 78 -15.15 -16.03 -11.52
CA ASP A 78 -15.30 -17.08 -12.52
C ASP A 78 -16.71 -17.70 -12.46
N GLU A 79 -17.27 -17.89 -11.27
CA GLU A 79 -18.66 -18.32 -11.07
C GLU A 79 -19.66 -17.29 -11.63
N PHE A 80 -19.42 -16.00 -11.39
CA PHE A 80 -20.24 -14.92 -11.94
C PHE A 80 -20.14 -14.87 -13.47
N ALA A 81 -18.93 -14.97 -14.05
CA ALA A 81 -18.75 -14.95 -15.49
C ALA A 81 -19.47 -16.14 -16.17
N GLN A 82 -19.45 -17.31 -15.53
CA GLN A 82 -20.15 -18.49 -16.03
C GLN A 82 -21.67 -18.32 -15.99
N SER A 83 -22.22 -17.83 -14.88
CA SER A 83 -23.66 -17.59 -14.74
C SER A 83 -24.13 -16.50 -15.71
N PHE A 84 -23.39 -15.39 -15.81
CA PHE A 84 -23.67 -14.31 -16.75
C PHE A 84 -23.69 -14.81 -18.19
N LYS A 85 -22.67 -15.58 -18.61
CA LYS A 85 -22.63 -16.14 -19.96
C LYS A 85 -23.79 -17.10 -20.23
N MET A 86 -24.16 -17.94 -19.26
CA MET A 86 -25.28 -18.85 -19.43
C MET A 86 -26.61 -18.09 -19.60
N THR A 87 -26.85 -17.08 -18.79
CA THR A 87 -28.10 -16.30 -18.80
C THR A 87 -28.21 -15.36 -19.99
N TYR A 88 -27.11 -14.73 -20.42
CA TYR A 88 -27.12 -13.64 -21.39
C TYR A 88 -26.42 -13.96 -22.71
N SER A 89 -26.07 -15.23 -22.98
CA SER A 89 -25.38 -15.65 -24.23
C SER A 89 -26.11 -15.29 -25.53
N GLY A 90 -27.41 -15.06 -25.47
CA GLY A 90 -28.23 -14.70 -26.63
C GLY A 90 -28.28 -13.21 -26.94
N PHE A 91 -27.76 -12.34 -26.07
CA PHE A 91 -27.74 -10.90 -26.29
C PHE A 91 -26.44 -10.48 -26.98
N ASP A 92 -26.54 -9.52 -27.89
CA ASP A 92 -25.35 -8.91 -28.46
C ASP A 92 -24.66 -8.00 -27.44
N ALA A 93 -23.34 -7.81 -27.57
CA ALA A 93 -22.60 -6.93 -26.67
C ALA A 93 -23.11 -5.49 -26.69
N SER A 94 -23.72 -5.04 -27.80
CA SER A 94 -24.35 -3.72 -27.90
C SER A 94 -25.63 -3.56 -27.06
N GLU A 95 -26.19 -4.66 -26.55
CA GLU A 95 -27.40 -4.67 -25.72
C GLU A 95 -27.08 -4.72 -24.21
N VAL A 96 -25.79 -4.81 -23.86
CA VAL A 96 -25.32 -4.89 -22.46
C VAL A 96 -24.77 -3.53 -22.02
N TYR A 97 -25.47 -2.88 -21.09
CA TYR A 97 -25.07 -1.58 -20.55
C TYR A 97 -24.44 -1.73 -19.17
N ASN A 98 -23.24 -1.18 -18.98
CA ASN A 98 -22.63 -1.07 -17.67
C ASN A 98 -23.28 0.06 -16.86
N THR A 99 -23.52 -0.17 -15.58
CA THR A 99 -24.06 0.85 -14.65
C THR A 99 -23.31 0.75 -13.34
N ASP A 100 -22.75 1.87 -12.89
CA ASP A 100 -22.08 1.98 -11.60
C ASP A 100 -22.23 3.39 -11.02
N GLU A 101 -22.06 3.51 -9.70
CA GLU A 101 -22.06 4.79 -9.01
C GLU A 101 -20.63 5.32 -8.90
N THR A 102 -20.41 6.55 -9.37
CA THR A 102 -19.16 7.27 -9.15
C THR A 102 -19.38 8.36 -8.10
N GLY A 103 -18.71 8.24 -6.95
CA GLY A 103 -18.72 9.28 -5.92
C GLY A 103 -18.05 10.56 -6.41
N ILE A 104 -18.79 11.66 -6.45
CA ILE A 104 -18.24 12.99 -6.76
C ILE A 104 -17.93 13.69 -5.44
N TYR A 105 -16.66 14.02 -5.24
CA TYR A 105 -16.21 14.78 -4.07
C TYR A 105 -16.07 16.25 -4.45
N CYS A 106 -16.86 17.11 -3.82
CA CYS A 106 -16.71 18.55 -3.92
C CYS A 106 -15.86 19.06 -2.75
N ASP A 107 -14.71 19.65 -3.05
CA ASP A 107 -13.88 20.33 -2.04
C ASP A 107 -14.56 21.65 -1.64
N GLY A 108 -15.31 21.61 -0.55
CA GLY A 108 -15.86 22.82 0.07
C GLY A 108 -14.77 23.58 0.82
N VAL A 109 -14.52 24.84 0.45
CA VAL A 109 -13.69 25.76 1.26
C VAL A 109 -14.42 26.01 2.58
N THR A 110 -13.97 25.38 3.66
CA THR A 110 -14.33 25.76 5.03
C THR A 110 -13.72 27.13 5.30
N ARG A 111 -14.49 28.20 5.11
CA ARG A 111 -14.21 29.47 5.78
C ARG A 111 -14.52 29.27 7.26
N THR A 112 -13.51 28.92 8.03
CA THR A 112 -13.56 29.05 9.49
C THR A 112 -13.65 30.54 9.79
N VAL A 113 -14.85 31.01 10.12
CA VAL A 113 -15.03 32.32 10.77
C VAL A 113 -14.49 32.18 12.19
N ALA A 114 -13.57 33.10 12.52
CA ALA A 114 -12.89 33.22 13.81
C ALA A 114 -13.84 33.65 14.93
#